data_AF-A0A060SS65-F1
#
_entry.id   AF-A0A060SS65-F1
#
_cell.length_a   1.000
_cell.length_b   1.000
_cell.length_c   1.000
_cell.angle_alpha   90.00
_cell.angle_beta   90.00
_cell.angle_gamma   90.00
#
_symmetry.space_group_name_H-M   'P 1'
#
loop_
_entity.id
_entity.type
_entity.pdbx_description
1 polymer ?
#
loop_
_entity_poly.entity_id
_entity_poly.type
_entity_poly.pdbx_seq_one_letter_code
_entity_poly.pdbx_strand_id
1 'polypeptide(L)'
;MAMYIPRSVLPQYLRPLLPSREISEFILRGDRFSAQQGFRIARQAMRILSRHGLHSCVIGGLAAYAYGSIEFPDDIDILVFTNQYDREALRSILVKADSHFYIDPYYQGQATHRTLLYRIAGGDPRCKIDIFVPGVMGMPDVPPEHLTRLSSHRDIPLMPLIPLLLLKLQAWADHTRSVKPHVHRKKGKDHAHINQLLPVARARGERIGANCLRWMPESMVAAAYAILESSAQPPYPLQGWESIGFTLKRTTKYPKSPVITYDQSPTVGVGVFTFRARFPTRTHSHGPPFKFGPYRATDDHTQLTYRSTPESQIIEVARKAISIFERHGLKCCLMGSLASYLYGVSRIPNDVDLVVLSTVYSQEALKEMLVRADKQFQLVRSRNPRATYRVLWYQIPGTYQRCKMDVLIPGILNIPAVQYRYIVSRKPYHLPLMPLIPQLLLKLQGWADHRVSSRSDMRAKQYLDVRDVDALLEIAYSKKIRIDDEDEKWVPAEMVQAATSTLRRYVVVASPNSLYRWKALGFALSAKPSLSE
;
A
#
# COMPACT_ATOMS: atom_id res chain seq x y z
N MET A 1 0.64 -2.99 -40.88
CA MET A 1 1.96 -3.33 -41.46
C MET A 1 2.95 -2.30 -40.93
N ALA A 2 3.74 -2.62 -39.91
CA ALA A 2 4.62 -1.65 -39.25
C ALA A 2 5.98 -1.59 -39.96
N MET A 3 6.53 -0.39 -40.18
CA MET A 3 7.82 -0.22 -40.85
C MET A 3 8.96 -0.85 -40.03
N TYR A 4 9.64 -1.81 -40.65
CA TYR A 4 10.98 -2.21 -40.26
C TYR A 4 11.93 -1.04 -40.60
N ILE A 5 12.49 -0.38 -39.58
CA ILE A 5 13.54 0.63 -39.78
C ILE A 5 14.87 -0.12 -39.92
N PRO A 6 15.53 -0.12 -41.10
CA PRO A 6 16.78 -0.84 -41.28
C PRO A 6 17.91 -0.28 -40.39
N ARG A 7 18.82 -1.16 -39.95
CA ARG A 7 19.98 -0.80 -39.10
C ARG A 7 20.86 0.32 -39.70
N SER A 8 20.81 0.51 -41.01
CA SER A 8 21.51 1.58 -41.75
C SER A 8 20.96 2.99 -41.48
N VAL A 9 19.69 3.13 -41.09
CA VAL A 9 19.02 4.43 -40.89
C VAL A 9 19.19 4.96 -39.45
N LEU A 10 19.64 4.11 -38.51
CA LEU A 10 19.95 4.52 -37.15
C LEU A 10 21.27 5.33 -37.08
N PRO A 11 21.30 6.47 -36.35
CA PRO A 11 22.52 7.23 -36.08
C PRO A 11 23.63 6.34 -35.51
N GLN A 12 24.87 6.59 -35.94
CA GLN A 12 26.01 5.72 -35.61
C GLN A 12 26.21 5.52 -34.10
N TYR A 13 25.96 6.54 -33.27
CA TYR A 13 26.08 6.47 -31.81
C TYR A 13 25.06 5.55 -31.12
N LEU A 14 23.98 5.12 -31.79
CA LEU A 14 23.01 4.15 -31.25
C LEU A 14 23.30 2.70 -31.66
N ARG A 15 24.18 2.47 -32.64
CA ARG A 15 24.49 1.12 -33.14
C ARG A 15 25.15 0.19 -32.10
N PRO A 16 26.03 0.68 -31.18
CA PRO A 16 26.60 -0.15 -30.12
C PRO A 16 25.61 -0.57 -29.01
N LEU A 17 24.42 0.05 -28.96
CA LEU A 17 23.43 -0.19 -27.89
C LEU A 17 22.39 -1.27 -28.26
N LEU A 18 22.45 -1.83 -29.46
CA LEU A 18 21.63 -2.97 -29.86
C LEU A 18 22.42 -4.27 -29.64
N PRO A 19 21.88 -5.27 -28.91
CA PRO A 19 22.62 -6.48 -28.58
C PRO A 19 23.09 -7.20 -29.86
N SER A 20 24.36 -7.62 -29.86
CA SER A 20 24.86 -8.62 -30.80
C SER A 20 24.16 -9.97 -30.53
N ARG A 21 24.26 -10.90 -31.48
CA ARG A 21 23.70 -12.26 -31.32
C ARG A 21 24.49 -13.14 -30.32
N GLU A 22 25.49 -12.57 -29.64
CA GLU A 22 26.53 -13.28 -28.90
C GLU A 22 26.52 -12.91 -27.41
N ILE A 23 25.34 -12.98 -26.79
CA ILE A 23 25.22 -13.04 -25.32
C ILE A 23 24.99 -14.50 -24.94
N SER A 24 26.03 -15.32 -25.12
CA SER A 24 26.01 -16.77 -24.87
C SER A 24 26.97 -17.23 -23.77
N GLU A 25 27.97 -16.42 -23.38
CA GLU A 25 29.07 -16.86 -22.49
C GLU A 25 28.98 -16.37 -21.03
N PHE A 26 27.87 -15.76 -20.61
CA PHE A 26 27.68 -15.40 -19.18
C PHE A 26 27.07 -16.54 -18.32
N ILE A 27 27.19 -17.79 -18.78
CA ILE A 27 26.62 -19.01 -18.16
C ILE A 27 27.68 -19.74 -17.32
N LEU A 28 28.25 -19.08 -16.31
CA LEU A 28 29.16 -19.70 -15.33
C LEU A 28 28.80 -19.42 -13.86
N ARG A 29 27.57 -18.96 -13.60
CA ARG A 29 26.93 -19.00 -12.28
C ARG A 29 25.58 -19.68 -12.44
N GLY A 30 25.46 -20.92 -11.95
CA GLY A 30 24.33 -21.83 -12.21
C GLY A 30 22.96 -21.38 -11.67
N ASP A 31 22.90 -20.25 -10.98
CA ASP A 31 21.70 -19.74 -10.29
C ASP A 31 20.80 -18.86 -11.16
N ARG A 32 21.25 -18.44 -12.36
CA ARG A 32 20.52 -17.48 -13.21
C ARG A 32 19.79 -18.14 -14.37
N PHE A 33 18.49 -17.85 -14.46
CA PHE A 33 17.64 -18.24 -15.57
C PHE A 33 17.81 -17.31 -16.77
N SER A 34 17.64 -17.83 -17.98
CA SER A 34 17.77 -17.05 -19.22
C SER A 34 16.59 -16.12 -19.45
N ALA A 35 16.78 -15.08 -20.28
CA ALA A 35 15.69 -14.16 -20.63
C ALA A 35 14.45 -14.88 -21.20
N GLN A 36 14.67 -15.90 -22.04
CA GLN A 36 13.60 -16.71 -22.59
C GLN A 36 12.91 -17.60 -21.53
N GLN A 37 13.61 -18.02 -20.48
CA GLN A 37 12.97 -18.66 -19.32
C GLN A 37 12.14 -17.63 -18.53
N GLY A 38 12.68 -16.46 -18.22
CA GLY A 38 11.97 -15.41 -17.48
C GLY A 38 10.64 -15.00 -18.11
N PHE A 39 10.65 -14.68 -19.41
CA PHE A 39 9.41 -14.37 -20.13
C PHE A 39 8.45 -15.56 -20.26
N ARG A 40 8.93 -16.81 -20.25
CA ARG A 40 8.04 -17.99 -20.18
C ARG A 40 7.37 -18.11 -18.82
N ILE A 41 8.10 -17.93 -17.73
CA ILE A 41 7.61 -18.00 -16.35
C ILE A 41 6.59 -16.89 -16.08
N ALA A 42 6.91 -15.64 -16.47
CA ALA A 42 5.98 -14.52 -16.38
C ALA A 42 4.67 -14.79 -17.15
N ARG A 43 4.77 -15.22 -18.42
CA ARG A 43 3.58 -15.58 -19.24
C ARG A 43 2.77 -16.72 -18.60
N GLN A 44 3.42 -17.68 -17.95
CA GLN A 44 2.74 -18.76 -17.26
C GLN A 44 1.95 -18.28 -16.05
N ALA A 45 2.56 -17.46 -15.18
CA ALA A 45 1.88 -16.88 -14.03
C ALA A 45 0.67 -16.03 -14.45
N MET A 46 0.86 -15.15 -15.44
CA MET A 46 -0.20 -14.29 -15.97
C MET A 46 -1.34 -15.08 -16.63
N ARG A 47 -1.04 -16.21 -17.31
CA ARG A 47 -2.05 -17.12 -17.86
C ARG A 47 -2.89 -17.78 -16.77
N ILE A 48 -2.28 -18.15 -15.65
CA ILE A 48 -3.00 -18.71 -14.50
C ILE A 48 -3.90 -17.65 -13.85
N LEU A 49 -3.38 -16.43 -13.63
CA LEU A 49 -4.14 -15.31 -13.08
C LEU A 49 -5.32 -14.93 -13.98
N SER A 50 -5.11 -14.84 -15.29
CA SER A 50 -6.17 -14.52 -16.26
C SER A 50 -7.32 -15.54 -16.26
N ARG A 51 -7.03 -16.84 -16.05
CA ARG A 51 -8.07 -17.88 -15.88
C ARG A 51 -8.94 -17.69 -14.62
N HIS A 52 -8.47 -16.91 -13.65
CA HIS A 52 -9.23 -16.52 -12.45
C HIS A 52 -9.86 -15.12 -12.58
N GLY A 53 -9.93 -14.56 -13.80
CA GLY A 53 -10.47 -13.22 -14.05
C GLY A 53 -9.53 -12.08 -13.60
N LEU A 54 -8.27 -12.37 -13.30
CA LEU A 54 -7.31 -11.40 -12.79
C LEU A 54 -6.42 -10.85 -13.90
N HIS A 55 -6.56 -9.54 -14.17
CA HIS A 55 -5.65 -8.81 -15.03
C HIS A 55 -4.30 -8.61 -14.33
N SER A 56 -3.21 -8.64 -15.09
CA SER A 56 -1.85 -8.45 -14.55
C SER A 56 -0.90 -7.90 -15.61
N CYS A 57 0.23 -7.35 -15.16
CA CYS A 57 1.36 -6.97 -16.01
C CYS A 57 2.71 -7.27 -15.34
N VAL A 58 3.76 -7.43 -16.15
CA VAL A 58 5.14 -7.52 -15.66
C VAL A 58 5.64 -6.12 -15.33
N ILE A 59 6.33 -6.00 -14.19
CA ILE A 59 6.91 -4.73 -13.72
C ILE A 59 8.42 -4.90 -13.46
N GLY A 60 9.03 -3.90 -12.84
CA GLY A 60 10.36 -4.02 -12.23
C GLY A 60 11.48 -4.37 -13.20
N GLY A 61 12.34 -5.33 -12.83
CA GLY A 61 13.54 -5.66 -13.60
C GLY A 61 13.24 -6.33 -14.95
N LEU A 62 12.26 -7.24 -15.02
CA LEU A 62 11.94 -7.94 -16.26
C LEU A 62 11.23 -7.02 -17.27
N ALA A 63 10.40 -6.09 -16.79
CA ALA A 63 9.85 -5.04 -17.64
C ALA A 63 10.95 -4.12 -18.16
N ALA A 64 11.90 -3.71 -17.30
CA ALA A 64 13.02 -2.87 -17.73
C ALA A 64 13.85 -3.54 -18.85
N TYR A 65 14.15 -4.84 -18.70
CA TYR A 65 14.83 -5.64 -19.73
C TYR A 65 14.02 -5.68 -21.05
N ALA A 66 12.70 -5.86 -20.97
CA ALA A 66 11.83 -5.84 -22.15
C ALA A 66 11.84 -4.49 -22.91
N TYR A 67 12.07 -3.38 -22.21
CA TYR A 67 12.25 -2.05 -22.81
C TYR A 67 13.67 -1.76 -23.32
N GLY A 68 14.61 -2.70 -23.18
CA GLY A 68 16.00 -2.56 -23.67
C GLY A 68 17.06 -2.34 -22.59
N SER A 69 16.75 -2.55 -21.30
CA SER A 69 17.80 -2.65 -20.28
C SER A 69 18.71 -3.85 -20.56
N ILE A 70 20.02 -3.67 -20.43
CA ILE A 70 21.02 -4.72 -20.67
C ILE A 70 21.10 -5.72 -19.51
N GLU A 71 20.74 -5.30 -18.29
CA GLU A 71 20.82 -6.16 -17.11
C GLU A 71 19.56 -7.04 -17.01
N PHE A 72 19.76 -8.35 -17.04
CA PHE A 72 18.69 -9.31 -16.79
C PHE A 72 18.44 -9.46 -15.27
N PRO A 73 17.17 -9.47 -14.79
CA PRO A 73 16.87 -9.54 -13.36
C PRO A 73 17.08 -10.92 -12.76
N ASP A 74 17.21 -10.95 -11.43
CA ASP A 74 17.29 -12.17 -10.62
C ASP A 74 15.89 -12.64 -10.15
N ASP A 75 14.88 -11.78 -10.29
CA ASP A 75 13.48 -12.00 -9.91
C ASP A 75 12.48 -11.51 -10.98
N ILE A 76 11.24 -12.00 -10.89
CA ILE A 76 10.12 -11.57 -11.74
C ILE A 76 9.09 -10.85 -10.87
N ASP A 77 8.89 -9.57 -11.15
CA ASP A 77 7.88 -8.75 -10.50
C ASP A 77 6.58 -8.74 -11.34
N ILE A 78 5.44 -9.09 -10.72
CA ILE A 78 4.11 -9.07 -11.36
C ILE A 78 3.16 -8.19 -10.56
N LEU A 79 2.55 -7.20 -11.22
CA LEU A 79 1.43 -6.43 -10.67
C LEU A 79 0.12 -7.10 -11.08
N VAL A 80 -0.78 -7.31 -10.13
CA VAL A 80 -2.11 -7.91 -10.34
C VAL A 80 -3.18 -6.91 -9.95
N PHE A 81 -4.02 -6.54 -10.91
CA PHE A 81 -5.05 -5.51 -10.75
C PHE A 81 -6.26 -6.11 -10.02
N THR A 82 -6.23 -6.05 -8.70
CA THR A 82 -7.30 -6.55 -7.84
C THR A 82 -7.34 -5.85 -6.49
N ASN A 83 -8.55 -5.67 -5.96
CA ASN A 83 -8.84 -5.30 -4.58
C ASN A 83 -9.43 -6.48 -3.76
N GLN A 84 -9.66 -7.63 -4.40
CA GLN A 84 -10.35 -8.78 -3.79
C GLN A 84 -9.37 -9.77 -3.13
N TYR A 85 -8.13 -9.84 -3.64
CA TYR A 85 -7.14 -10.82 -3.21
C TYR A 85 -5.91 -10.13 -2.62
N ASP A 86 -5.49 -10.59 -1.44
CA ASP A 86 -4.16 -10.26 -0.91
C ASP A 86 -3.06 -11.05 -1.62
N ARG A 87 -1.80 -10.69 -1.34
CA ARG A 87 -0.63 -11.33 -1.97
C ARG A 87 -0.52 -12.83 -1.67
N GLU A 88 -0.96 -13.30 -0.49
CA GLU A 88 -0.88 -14.72 -0.14
C GLU A 88 -1.97 -15.54 -0.84
N ALA A 89 -3.16 -14.95 -1.03
CA ALA A 89 -4.21 -15.56 -1.86
C ALA A 89 -3.76 -15.68 -3.33
N LEU A 90 -3.14 -14.64 -3.90
CA LEU A 90 -2.59 -14.67 -5.26
C LEU A 90 -1.45 -15.70 -5.42
N ARG A 91 -0.56 -15.79 -4.43
CA ARG A 91 0.47 -16.85 -4.35
C ARG A 91 -0.15 -18.24 -4.30
N SER A 92 -1.19 -18.42 -3.48
CA SER A 92 -1.93 -19.69 -3.38
C SER A 92 -2.63 -20.08 -4.69
N ILE A 93 -3.11 -19.12 -5.48
CA ILE A 93 -3.71 -19.38 -6.80
C ILE A 93 -2.66 -19.99 -7.75
N LEU A 94 -1.47 -19.40 -7.83
CA LEU A 94 -0.39 -19.90 -8.69
C LEU A 94 0.06 -21.32 -8.30
N VAL A 95 0.34 -21.53 -7.00
CA VAL A 95 0.82 -22.82 -6.46
C VAL A 95 -0.19 -23.96 -6.64
N LYS A 96 -1.50 -23.67 -6.55
CA LYS A 96 -2.55 -24.66 -6.78
C LYS A 96 -2.75 -25.01 -8.26
N ALA A 97 -2.48 -24.07 -9.16
CA ALA A 97 -2.76 -24.23 -10.59
C ALA A 97 -1.61 -24.88 -11.37
N ASP A 98 -0.38 -24.82 -10.86
CA ASP A 98 0.81 -25.38 -11.50
C ASP A 98 1.88 -25.70 -10.46
N SER A 99 2.27 -26.97 -10.37
CA SER A 99 3.22 -27.51 -9.39
C SER A 99 4.66 -27.01 -9.54
N HIS A 100 4.98 -26.31 -10.64
CA HIS A 100 6.25 -25.60 -10.76
C HIS A 100 6.31 -24.37 -9.84
N PHE A 101 5.17 -23.78 -9.49
CA PHE A 101 5.10 -22.73 -8.46
C PHE A 101 5.02 -23.36 -7.08
N TYR A 102 5.89 -22.94 -6.18
CA TYR A 102 5.88 -23.40 -4.79
C TYR A 102 6.29 -22.29 -3.84
N ILE A 103 5.93 -22.46 -2.57
CA ILE A 103 6.33 -21.55 -1.50
C ILE A 103 7.53 -22.13 -0.77
N ASP A 104 8.61 -21.37 -0.74
CA ASP A 104 9.74 -21.63 0.14
C ASP A 104 9.53 -20.88 1.47
N PRO A 105 9.38 -21.59 2.60
CA PRO A 105 9.24 -20.98 3.92
C PRO A 105 10.57 -20.55 4.56
N TYR A 106 11.72 -20.94 4.00
CA TYR A 106 13.05 -20.76 4.60
C TYR A 106 14.01 -19.91 3.76
N TYR A 107 13.57 -19.38 2.61
CA TYR A 107 14.38 -18.57 1.72
C TYR A 107 15.11 -17.43 2.46
N GLN A 108 16.45 -17.56 2.58
CA GLN A 108 17.37 -16.66 3.29
C GLN A 108 17.29 -16.63 4.84
N GLY A 109 16.81 -17.68 5.51
CA GLY A 109 17.15 -18.03 6.92
C GLY A 109 16.71 -17.09 8.06
N GLN A 110 16.37 -15.83 7.78
CA GLN A 110 15.87 -14.83 8.74
C GLN A 110 14.66 -14.05 8.20
N ALA A 111 14.29 -14.26 6.93
CA ALA A 111 13.14 -13.60 6.34
C ALA A 111 11.83 -14.24 6.85
N THR A 112 11.02 -13.48 7.58
CA THR A 112 9.66 -13.90 8.02
C THR A 112 8.64 -13.98 6.89
N HIS A 113 9.07 -13.86 5.64
CA HIS A 113 8.22 -13.79 4.46
C HIS A 113 8.44 -15.02 3.58
N ARG A 114 7.39 -15.83 3.46
CA ARG A 114 7.26 -16.90 2.47
C ARG A 114 7.60 -16.35 1.09
N THR A 115 8.48 -17.02 0.36
CA THR A 115 8.91 -16.61 -0.98
C THR A 115 8.27 -17.53 -2.01
N LEU A 116 7.64 -16.94 -3.03
CA LEU A 116 7.11 -17.69 -4.16
C LEU A 116 8.26 -17.94 -5.15
N LEU A 117 8.52 -19.21 -5.44
CA LEU A 117 9.54 -19.66 -6.38
C LEU A 117 8.89 -20.43 -7.52
N TYR A 118 9.51 -20.39 -8.71
CA TYR A 118 9.19 -21.23 -9.84
C TYR A 118 10.36 -22.18 -10.13
N ARG A 119 10.06 -23.49 -10.20
CA ARG A 119 11.00 -24.55 -10.56
C ARG A 119 11.15 -24.63 -12.08
N ILE A 120 12.36 -24.45 -12.59
CA ILE A 120 12.63 -24.58 -14.02
C ILE A 120 12.83 -26.06 -14.35
N ALA A 121 12.21 -26.54 -15.43
CA ALA A 121 12.38 -27.91 -15.88
C ALA A 121 13.86 -28.17 -16.27
N GLY A 122 14.47 -29.21 -15.69
CA GLY A 122 15.83 -29.65 -16.00
C GLY A 122 16.93 -29.29 -14.97
N GLY A 123 16.62 -28.73 -13.80
CA GLY A 123 17.63 -28.53 -12.75
C GLY A 123 17.16 -27.72 -11.54
N ASP A 124 18.12 -27.24 -10.74
CA ASP A 124 17.88 -26.41 -9.54
C ASP A 124 17.94 -24.86 -9.72
N PRO A 125 17.93 -24.23 -10.91
CA PRO A 125 17.75 -22.77 -10.97
C PRO A 125 16.29 -22.42 -10.62
N ARG A 126 16.13 -21.68 -9.53
CA ARG A 126 14.83 -21.26 -8.96
C ARG A 126 14.60 -19.80 -9.29
N CYS A 127 13.52 -19.51 -10.01
CA CYS A 127 13.13 -18.12 -10.28
C CYS A 127 12.26 -17.59 -9.14
N LYS A 128 12.68 -16.51 -8.48
CA LYS A 128 11.86 -15.81 -7.49
C LYS A 128 10.78 -14.97 -8.19
N ILE A 129 9.55 -15.02 -7.66
CA ILE A 129 8.42 -14.23 -8.17
C ILE A 129 7.85 -13.39 -7.03
N ASP A 130 7.85 -12.08 -7.22
CA ASP A 130 7.16 -11.15 -6.33
C ASP A 130 5.84 -10.68 -6.96
N ILE A 131 4.78 -10.72 -6.14
CA ILE A 131 3.43 -10.31 -6.52
C ILE A 131 3.10 -9.01 -5.80
N PHE A 132 2.65 -8.03 -6.58
CA PHE A 132 2.19 -6.72 -6.14
C PHE A 132 0.71 -6.54 -6.52
N VAL A 133 0.03 -5.66 -5.78
CA VAL A 133 -1.33 -5.21 -6.06
C VAL A 133 -1.35 -3.67 -5.99
N PRO A 134 -2.28 -2.99 -6.70
CA PRO A 134 -2.37 -1.53 -6.69
C PRO A 134 -2.32 -0.89 -5.29
N GLY A 135 -1.72 0.29 -5.26
CA GLY A 135 -1.37 1.04 -4.07
C GLY A 135 -0.18 0.51 -3.28
N VAL A 136 0.12 -0.80 -3.23
CA VAL A 136 1.26 -1.30 -2.44
C VAL A 136 2.56 -0.65 -2.93
N MET A 137 3.27 0.06 -2.05
CA MET A 137 4.45 0.88 -2.42
C MET A 137 4.19 1.93 -3.51
N GLY A 138 2.98 2.50 -3.55
CA GLY A 138 2.61 3.54 -4.52
C GLY A 138 2.35 3.03 -5.94
N MET A 139 2.24 1.71 -6.14
CA MET A 139 1.92 1.12 -7.44
C MET A 139 0.59 1.70 -7.99
N PRO A 140 0.55 2.20 -9.23
CA PRO A 140 -0.69 2.66 -9.84
C PRO A 140 -1.66 1.50 -10.09
N ASP A 141 -2.96 1.79 -10.11
CA ASP A 141 -3.92 0.92 -10.79
C ASP A 141 -3.89 1.30 -12.28
N VAL A 142 -3.52 0.36 -13.15
CA VAL A 142 -3.27 0.64 -14.56
C VAL A 142 -4.39 0.02 -15.40
N PRO A 143 -5.22 0.83 -16.06
CA PRO A 143 -6.29 0.30 -16.91
C PRO A 143 -5.73 -0.66 -17.98
N PRO A 144 -6.36 -1.83 -18.23
CA PRO A 144 -5.84 -2.84 -19.15
C PRO A 144 -5.50 -2.33 -20.56
N GLU A 145 -6.23 -1.34 -21.05
CA GLU A 145 -6.04 -0.65 -22.33
C GLU A 145 -4.77 0.19 -22.41
N HIS A 146 -4.18 0.57 -21.26
CA HIS A 146 -2.93 1.31 -21.20
C HIS A 146 -1.69 0.41 -21.07
N LEU A 147 -1.86 -0.90 -20.82
CA LEU A 147 -0.76 -1.85 -20.69
C LEU A 147 0.03 -1.96 -22.01
N THR A 148 1.35 -1.80 -21.93
CA THR A 148 2.21 -1.90 -23.11
C THR A 148 2.42 -3.36 -23.51
N ARG A 149 2.28 -3.68 -24.79
CA ARG A 149 2.65 -4.98 -25.37
C ARG A 149 3.74 -4.77 -26.40
N LEU A 150 4.85 -5.50 -26.26
CA LEU A 150 5.97 -5.47 -27.18
C LEU A 150 6.02 -6.77 -27.99
N SER A 151 6.02 -6.66 -29.31
CA SER A 151 6.03 -7.80 -30.24
C SER A 151 7.24 -8.72 -30.03
N SER A 152 8.39 -8.15 -29.65
CA SER A 152 9.62 -8.86 -29.30
C SER A 152 9.46 -9.91 -28.20
N HIS A 153 8.43 -9.80 -27.34
CA HIS A 153 8.22 -10.68 -26.18
C HIS A 153 6.92 -11.50 -26.25
N ARG A 154 6.31 -11.62 -27.44
CA ARG A 154 5.02 -12.31 -27.68
C ARG A 154 3.91 -11.77 -26.77
N ASP A 155 3.69 -10.47 -26.85
CA ASP A 155 2.53 -9.74 -26.32
C ASP A 155 2.25 -9.89 -24.82
N ILE A 156 3.30 -10.17 -24.03
CA ILE A 156 3.23 -10.08 -22.56
C ILE A 156 2.88 -8.62 -22.18
N PRO A 157 1.80 -8.39 -21.40
CA PRO A 157 1.50 -7.07 -20.85
C PRO A 157 2.60 -6.59 -19.90
N LEU A 158 3.11 -5.39 -20.15
CA LEU A 158 4.11 -4.68 -19.35
C LEU A 158 3.49 -3.45 -18.69
N MET A 159 4.02 -3.07 -17.53
CA MET A 159 3.86 -1.71 -16.98
C MET A 159 4.28 -0.67 -18.04
N PRO A 160 3.47 0.38 -18.30
CA PRO A 160 3.87 1.43 -19.23
C PRO A 160 5.16 2.12 -18.80
N LEU A 161 5.95 2.58 -19.78
CA LEU A 161 7.35 2.95 -19.55
C LEU A 161 7.50 4.13 -18.59
N ILE A 162 6.62 5.12 -18.66
CA ILE A 162 6.62 6.27 -17.74
C ILE A 162 6.41 5.83 -16.28
N PRO A 163 5.30 5.19 -15.86
CA PRO A 163 5.17 4.70 -14.48
C PRO A 163 6.27 3.71 -14.08
N LEU A 164 6.77 2.84 -14.98
CA LEU A 164 7.90 1.96 -14.67
C LEU A 164 9.17 2.76 -14.30
N LEU A 165 9.46 3.83 -15.05
CA LEU A 165 10.57 4.73 -14.78
C LEU A 165 10.39 5.48 -13.45
N LEU A 166 9.17 5.93 -13.13
CA LEU A 166 8.87 6.58 -11.85
C LEU A 166 9.05 5.61 -10.66
N LEU A 167 8.64 4.34 -10.81
CA LEU A 167 8.90 3.29 -9.82
C LEU A 167 10.40 3.04 -9.63
N LYS A 168 11.20 3.09 -10.70
CA LYS A 168 12.67 3.00 -10.61
C LYS A 168 13.29 4.20 -9.90
N LEU A 169 12.80 5.41 -10.15
CA LEU A 169 13.24 6.62 -9.45
C LEU A 169 12.92 6.56 -7.95
N GLN A 170 11.72 6.11 -7.58
CA GLN A 170 11.32 5.89 -6.18
C GLN A 170 12.20 4.83 -5.52
N ALA A 171 12.39 3.67 -6.16
CA ALA A 171 13.25 2.60 -5.66
C ALA A 171 14.71 3.06 -5.46
N TRP A 172 15.27 3.81 -6.42
CA TRP A 172 16.60 4.41 -6.30
C TRP A 172 16.71 5.35 -5.08
N ALA A 173 15.70 6.18 -4.83
CA ALA A 173 15.68 7.11 -3.70
C ALA A 173 15.58 6.36 -2.35
N ASP A 174 14.72 5.34 -2.27
CA ASP A 174 14.57 4.50 -1.07
C ASP A 174 15.80 3.64 -0.80
N HIS A 175 16.42 3.07 -1.83
CA HIS A 175 17.68 2.34 -1.72
C HIS A 175 18.82 3.27 -1.30
N THR A 176 18.85 4.52 -1.78
CA THR A 176 19.82 5.54 -1.34
C THR A 176 19.69 5.86 0.15
N ARG A 177 18.46 5.99 0.67
CA ARG A 177 18.18 6.27 2.10
C ARG A 177 18.27 5.05 3.01
N SER A 178 18.40 3.84 2.46
CA SER A 178 18.33 2.62 3.27
C SER A 178 19.63 2.33 4.02
N VAL A 179 19.52 2.22 5.35
CA VAL A 179 20.61 1.76 6.23
C VAL A 179 20.93 0.26 6.12
N LYS A 180 20.13 -0.53 5.38
CA LYS A 180 20.37 -1.97 5.20
C LYS A 180 21.34 -2.19 4.04
N PRO A 181 22.56 -2.72 4.23
CA PRO A 181 23.57 -2.80 3.17
C PRO A 181 23.10 -3.56 1.92
N HIS A 182 22.37 -4.67 2.08
CA HIS A 182 21.84 -5.44 0.95
C HIS A 182 20.77 -4.70 0.14
N VAL A 183 20.04 -3.77 0.76
CA VAL A 183 19.08 -2.88 0.08
C VAL A 183 19.83 -1.74 -0.59
N HIS A 184 20.80 -1.11 0.10
CA HIS A 184 21.61 -0.03 -0.45
C HIS A 184 22.35 -0.44 -1.73
N ARG A 185 22.89 -1.67 -1.78
CA ARG A 185 23.51 -2.25 -2.98
C ARG A 185 22.60 -2.27 -4.22
N LYS A 186 21.27 -2.27 -4.06
CA LYS A 186 20.33 -2.22 -5.20
C LYS A 186 20.26 -0.83 -5.86
N LYS A 187 20.72 0.25 -5.20
CA LYS A 187 20.78 1.63 -5.77
C LYS A 187 21.46 1.67 -7.13
N GLY A 188 22.58 0.95 -7.30
CA GLY A 188 23.33 0.92 -8.56
C GLY A 188 22.52 0.32 -9.71
N LYS A 189 21.76 -0.75 -9.44
CA LYS A 189 20.87 -1.42 -10.40
C LYS A 189 19.72 -0.51 -10.83
N ASP A 190 19.08 0.21 -9.91
CA ASP A 190 18.01 1.15 -10.29
C ASP A 190 18.54 2.40 -11.00
N HIS A 191 19.73 2.88 -10.66
CA HIS A 191 20.44 3.93 -11.43
C HIS A 191 20.72 3.46 -12.87
N ALA A 192 21.25 2.25 -13.05
CA ALA A 192 21.49 1.67 -14.38
C ALA A 192 20.20 1.51 -15.20
N HIS A 193 19.11 1.03 -14.58
CA HIS A 193 17.79 0.97 -15.23
C HIS A 193 17.31 2.35 -15.68
N ILE A 194 17.41 3.39 -14.84
CA ILE A 194 16.99 4.75 -15.19
C ILE A 194 17.80 5.29 -16.39
N ASN A 195 19.12 5.10 -16.37
CA ASN A 195 20.01 5.49 -17.47
C ASN A 195 19.68 4.85 -18.81
N GLN A 196 19.07 3.66 -18.81
CA GLN A 196 18.72 2.91 -20.01
C GLN A 196 17.28 3.17 -20.44
N LEU A 197 16.33 3.30 -19.50
CA LEU A 197 14.91 3.49 -19.78
C LEU A 197 14.53 4.92 -20.19
N LEU A 198 15.18 5.95 -19.63
CA LEU A 198 14.83 7.34 -19.93
C LEU A 198 15.16 7.73 -21.39
N PRO A 199 16.30 7.35 -21.99
CA PRO A 199 16.52 7.52 -23.43
C PRO A 199 15.49 6.80 -24.31
N VAL A 200 15.03 5.62 -23.90
CA VAL A 200 13.98 4.87 -24.61
C VAL A 200 12.64 5.60 -24.55
N ALA A 201 12.27 6.16 -23.38
CA ALA A 201 11.05 6.96 -23.23
C ALA A 201 11.07 8.19 -24.15
N ARG A 202 12.20 8.92 -24.15
CA ARG A 202 12.44 10.06 -25.05
C ARG A 202 12.36 9.66 -26.53
N ALA A 203 12.99 8.56 -26.92
CA ALA A 203 13.00 8.07 -28.31
C ALA A 203 11.61 7.62 -28.80
N ARG A 204 10.76 7.13 -27.90
CA ARG A 204 9.36 6.76 -28.18
C ARG A 204 8.39 7.96 -28.12
N GLY A 205 8.87 9.15 -27.76
CA GLY A 205 8.02 10.33 -27.55
C GLY A 205 7.10 10.21 -26.34
N GLU A 206 7.34 9.27 -25.42
CA GLU A 206 6.53 9.09 -24.22
C GLU A 206 6.79 10.23 -23.23
N ARG A 207 5.72 10.85 -22.73
CA ARG A 207 5.76 12.00 -21.83
C ARG A 207 4.69 11.93 -20.76
N ILE A 208 4.97 12.52 -19.60
CA ILE A 208 3.96 12.91 -18.62
C ILE A 208 3.13 14.03 -19.25
N GLY A 209 1.93 13.70 -19.69
CA GLY A 209 0.94 14.62 -20.23
C GLY A 209 -0.47 14.15 -19.87
N ALA A 210 -1.48 14.90 -20.30
CA ALA A 210 -2.88 14.69 -19.92
C ALA A 210 -3.36 13.23 -20.04
N ASN A 211 -2.96 12.51 -21.09
CA ASN A 211 -3.36 11.11 -21.30
C ASN A 211 -2.76 10.12 -20.28
N CYS A 212 -1.58 10.41 -19.73
CA CYS A 212 -0.97 9.60 -18.67
C CYS A 212 -1.55 9.98 -17.29
N LEU A 213 -1.78 11.27 -17.06
CA LEU A 213 -2.37 11.81 -15.83
C LEU A 213 -3.85 11.45 -15.61
N ARG A 214 -4.57 10.99 -16.66
CA ARG A 214 -5.96 10.52 -16.53
C ARG A 214 -6.14 9.29 -15.64
N TRP A 215 -5.10 8.48 -15.46
CA TRP A 215 -5.15 7.21 -14.71
C TRP A 215 -3.95 7.00 -13.79
N MET A 216 -2.80 7.60 -14.07
CA MET A 216 -1.65 7.56 -13.18
C MET A 216 -1.88 8.48 -11.97
N PRO A 217 -1.74 8.00 -10.72
CA PRO A 217 -1.98 8.83 -9.53
C PRO A 217 -1.10 10.08 -9.50
N GLU A 218 -1.69 11.25 -9.25
CA GLU A 218 -0.96 12.52 -9.10
C GLU A 218 0.13 12.44 -8.03
N SER A 219 -0.12 11.69 -6.94
CA SER A 219 0.84 11.45 -5.86
C SER A 219 2.11 10.73 -6.32
N MET A 220 2.03 9.88 -7.35
CA MET A 220 3.19 9.21 -7.95
C MET A 220 4.07 10.20 -8.71
N VAL A 221 3.45 11.14 -9.42
CA VAL A 221 4.14 12.21 -10.14
C VAL A 221 4.73 13.22 -9.17
N ALA A 222 3.98 13.63 -8.16
CA ALA A 222 4.43 14.54 -7.10
C ALA A 222 5.62 13.95 -6.32
N ALA A 223 5.60 12.65 -6.00
CA ALA A 223 6.74 11.97 -5.39
C ALA A 223 7.98 11.99 -6.29
N ALA A 224 7.82 11.78 -7.60
CA ALA A 224 8.91 11.87 -8.57
C ALA A 224 9.49 13.30 -8.64
N TYR A 225 8.64 14.35 -8.69
CA TYR A 225 9.08 15.75 -8.60
C TYR A 225 9.88 16.00 -7.31
N ALA A 226 9.35 15.60 -6.15
CA ALA A 226 10.02 15.77 -4.87
C ALA A 226 11.39 15.07 -4.80
N ILE A 227 11.54 13.88 -5.41
CA ILE A 227 12.83 13.19 -5.51
C ILE A 227 13.80 13.95 -6.41
N LEU A 228 13.34 14.45 -7.57
CA LEU A 228 14.21 15.17 -8.51
C LEU A 228 14.64 16.55 -7.98
N GLU A 229 13.77 17.27 -7.27
CA GLU A 229 14.08 18.57 -6.69
C GLU A 229 14.93 18.48 -5.41
N SER A 230 14.77 17.44 -4.59
CA SER A 230 15.56 17.25 -3.36
C SER A 230 16.91 16.54 -3.57
N SER A 231 17.14 15.93 -4.74
CA SER A 231 18.37 15.19 -5.02
C SER A 231 19.47 16.09 -5.59
N ALA A 232 20.55 16.27 -4.83
CA ALA A 232 21.74 16.98 -5.29
C ALA A 232 22.40 16.35 -6.54
N GLN A 233 22.24 15.02 -6.72
CA GLN A 233 22.72 14.28 -7.89
C GLN A 233 21.67 13.22 -8.28
N PRO A 234 20.64 13.57 -9.09
CA PRO A 234 19.67 12.59 -9.57
C PRO A 234 20.34 11.53 -10.46
N PRO A 235 19.75 10.33 -10.59
CA PRO A 235 20.31 9.22 -11.38
C PRO A 235 20.32 9.47 -12.89
N TYR A 236 19.90 10.63 -13.38
CA TYR A 236 20.07 11.08 -14.75
C TYR A 236 20.04 12.61 -14.78
N PRO A 237 20.80 13.30 -15.66
CA PRO A 237 20.71 14.75 -15.86
C PRO A 237 19.29 15.29 -15.97
N LEU A 238 18.99 16.41 -15.31
CA LEU A 238 17.65 17.02 -15.27
C LEU A 238 17.02 17.21 -16.66
N GLN A 239 17.85 17.55 -17.67
CA GLN A 239 17.45 17.68 -19.08
C GLN A 239 16.77 16.43 -19.68
N GLY A 240 17.14 15.24 -19.20
CA GLY A 240 16.46 14.00 -19.60
C GLY A 240 15.04 13.92 -19.07
N TRP A 241 14.84 14.28 -17.80
CA TRP A 241 13.53 14.35 -17.16
C TRP A 241 12.66 15.48 -17.75
N GLU A 242 13.27 16.65 -18.03
CA GLU A 242 12.65 17.74 -18.78
C GLU A 242 12.09 17.24 -20.14
N SER A 243 12.84 16.37 -20.85
CA SER A 243 12.42 15.83 -22.15
C SER A 243 11.17 14.93 -22.12
N ILE A 244 10.84 14.33 -20.97
CA ILE A 244 9.64 13.51 -20.77
C ILE A 244 8.52 14.26 -20.00
N GLY A 245 8.63 15.58 -19.86
CA GLY A 245 7.54 16.44 -19.32
C GLY A 245 7.68 16.87 -17.86
N PHE A 246 8.84 16.68 -17.22
CA PHE A 246 9.08 17.28 -15.90
C PHE A 246 9.50 18.76 -16.02
N THR A 247 8.70 19.68 -15.49
CA THR A 247 9.05 21.11 -15.44
C THR A 247 9.77 21.40 -14.13
N LEU A 248 11.03 21.00 -14.04
CA LEU A 248 11.84 21.15 -12.84
C LEU A 248 12.31 22.60 -12.71
N LYS A 249 11.95 23.26 -11.61
CA LYS A 249 12.43 24.61 -11.32
C LYS A 249 13.92 24.55 -11.04
N ARG A 250 14.75 24.94 -12.02
CA ARG A 250 16.16 25.25 -11.77
C ARG A 250 16.19 26.40 -10.75
N THR A 251 16.46 26.08 -9.50
CA THR A 251 16.63 27.04 -8.39
C THR A 251 17.95 27.78 -8.58
N THR A 252 17.98 28.70 -9.55
CA THR A 252 19.12 29.55 -9.91
C THR A 252 19.33 30.68 -8.90
N LYS A 253 19.32 30.37 -7.60
CA LYS A 253 19.37 31.27 -6.42
C LYS A 253 19.40 30.42 -5.13
N TYR A 254 20.14 30.69 -4.04
CA TYR A 254 20.82 31.91 -3.54
C TYR A 254 20.10 33.22 -3.89
N PRO A 255 19.09 33.64 -3.09
CA PRO A 255 17.94 34.42 -3.54
C PRO A 255 18.20 35.88 -3.92
N LYS A 256 17.57 36.28 -5.03
CA LYS A 256 16.90 37.58 -5.20
C LYS A 256 15.50 37.31 -5.75
N SER A 257 14.48 37.67 -4.98
CA SER A 257 13.06 37.34 -5.20
C SER A 257 12.50 37.83 -6.54
N PRO A 258 11.52 37.13 -7.15
CA PRO A 258 10.67 37.68 -8.19
C PRO A 258 9.22 37.94 -7.71
N VAL A 259 8.63 38.98 -8.27
CA VAL A 259 7.21 39.37 -8.17
C VAL A 259 6.35 38.44 -9.05
N ILE A 260 5.07 38.28 -8.71
CA ILE A 260 4.08 37.59 -9.55
C ILE A 260 2.89 38.52 -9.76
N THR A 261 2.51 38.74 -11.03
CA THR A 261 1.21 39.27 -11.45
C THR A 261 0.34 38.12 -11.99
N TYR A 262 -0.97 38.25 -11.83
CA TYR A 262 -1.97 37.30 -12.34
C TYR A 262 -2.65 37.86 -13.59
N ASP A 263 -3.04 36.97 -14.51
CA ASP A 263 -4.06 37.24 -15.53
C ASP A 263 -5.03 36.05 -15.60
N GLN A 264 -6.22 36.28 -16.16
CA GLN A 264 -7.44 35.51 -15.89
C GLN A 264 -7.80 34.47 -16.96
N SER A 265 -8.81 33.66 -16.60
CA SER A 265 -9.42 32.55 -17.34
C SER A 265 -10.09 32.96 -18.68
N PRO A 266 -10.63 32.00 -19.47
CA PRO A 266 -12.03 31.63 -19.25
C PRO A 266 -12.40 30.14 -19.39
N THR A 267 -13.65 29.90 -18.98
CA THR A 267 -14.37 28.64 -18.70
C THR A 267 -14.84 27.80 -19.88
N VAL A 268 -14.75 26.47 -19.74
CA VAL A 268 -15.70 25.42 -20.20
C VAL A 268 -15.57 24.25 -19.20
N GLY A 269 -16.57 23.48 -18.77
CA GLY A 269 -18.03 23.46 -18.95
C GLY A 269 -18.60 22.20 -18.25
N VAL A 270 -19.90 22.12 -17.91
CA VAL A 270 -20.45 21.01 -17.08
C VAL A 270 -21.56 20.23 -17.80
N GLY A 271 -21.37 18.91 -17.95
CA GLY A 271 -22.39 17.97 -18.43
C GLY A 271 -22.76 16.94 -17.35
N VAL A 272 -24.06 16.78 -17.08
CA VAL A 272 -24.61 15.85 -16.09
C VAL A 272 -25.07 14.56 -16.76
N PHE A 273 -24.65 13.41 -16.25
CA PHE A 273 -25.17 12.10 -16.66
C PHE A 273 -25.66 11.30 -15.44
N THR A 274 -26.95 10.95 -15.44
CA THR A 274 -27.55 10.03 -14.47
C THR A 274 -27.61 8.61 -15.03
N PHE A 275 -27.10 7.62 -14.30
CA PHE A 275 -27.30 6.20 -14.61
C PHE A 275 -28.08 5.47 -13.52
N ARG A 276 -29.13 4.75 -13.92
CA ARG A 276 -29.94 3.84 -13.08
C ARG A 276 -29.33 2.44 -13.12
N ALA A 277 -28.99 1.87 -11.97
CA ALA A 277 -28.63 0.46 -11.85
C ALA A 277 -29.82 -0.36 -11.34
N ARG A 278 -30.08 -1.53 -11.94
CA ARG A 278 -30.98 -2.57 -11.41
C ARG A 278 -30.14 -3.73 -10.87
N PHE A 279 -30.46 -4.22 -9.67
CA PHE A 279 -29.85 -5.41 -9.08
C PHE A 279 -30.67 -6.67 -9.39
N PRO A 280 -30.05 -7.81 -9.71
CA PRO A 280 -30.66 -9.13 -9.57
C PRO A 280 -30.46 -9.67 -8.14
N THR A 281 -31.43 -10.45 -7.68
CA THR A 281 -31.48 -11.06 -6.35
C THR A 281 -30.63 -12.33 -6.23
N ARG A 282 -30.25 -12.67 -5.00
CA ARG A 282 -29.42 -13.82 -4.63
C ARG A 282 -30.32 -14.97 -4.14
N THR A 283 -30.01 -16.20 -4.54
CA THR A 283 -30.61 -17.42 -3.96
C THR A 283 -29.61 -18.20 -3.10
N HIS A 284 -30.11 -18.90 -2.10
CA HIS A 284 -29.32 -19.69 -1.13
C HIS A 284 -29.35 -21.19 -1.48
N SER A 285 -28.32 -21.92 -1.06
CA SER A 285 -28.37 -23.38 -0.85
C SER A 285 -27.46 -23.78 0.33
N HIS A 286 -27.77 -24.91 0.97
CA HIS A 286 -27.25 -25.32 2.28
C HIS A 286 -26.48 -26.66 2.26
N GLY A 287 -25.59 -26.84 3.24
CA GLY A 287 -25.18 -28.13 3.82
C GLY A 287 -23.74 -28.59 3.52
N PRO A 288 -23.22 -29.62 4.22
CA PRO A 288 -23.51 -30.11 5.58
C PRO A 288 -22.21 -30.16 6.46
N PRO A 289 -22.24 -30.56 7.75
CA PRO A 289 -21.11 -30.34 8.67
C PRO A 289 -20.09 -31.49 8.74
N PHE A 290 -18.80 -31.14 8.93
CA PHE A 290 -17.72 -32.09 9.22
C PHE A 290 -17.46 -32.21 10.73
N LYS A 291 -17.27 -33.45 11.22
CA LYS A 291 -16.86 -33.76 12.60
C LYS A 291 -15.33 -33.85 12.69
N PHE A 292 -14.75 -33.41 13.81
CA PHE A 292 -13.34 -33.64 14.16
C PHE A 292 -13.24 -34.48 15.45
N GLY A 293 -12.31 -35.43 15.46
CA GLY A 293 -11.86 -36.15 16.66
C GLY A 293 -10.74 -35.40 17.40
N PRO A 294 -10.36 -35.83 18.61
CA PRO A 294 -9.41 -35.13 19.46
C PRO A 294 -7.96 -35.32 18.99
N TYR A 295 -7.19 -34.23 18.92
CA TYR A 295 -5.75 -34.28 18.68
C TYR A 295 -4.98 -33.89 19.95
N ARG A 296 -3.90 -34.62 20.27
CA ARG A 296 -3.06 -34.36 21.44
C ARG A 296 -2.18 -33.13 21.21
N ALA A 297 -1.93 -32.37 22.27
CA ALA A 297 -1.03 -31.23 22.23
C ALA A 297 0.44 -31.71 22.26
N THR A 298 1.18 -31.37 21.21
CA THR A 298 2.65 -31.32 21.21
C THR A 298 3.06 -29.98 20.59
N ASP A 299 4.09 -29.34 21.15
CA ASP A 299 4.55 -28.03 20.71
C ASP A 299 4.98 -28.03 19.24
N ASP A 300 4.39 -27.15 18.41
CA ASP A 300 4.80 -26.98 17.03
C ASP A 300 4.99 -25.50 16.66
N HIS A 301 6.25 -25.17 16.33
CA HIS A 301 6.72 -23.87 15.88
C HIS A 301 6.49 -23.67 14.37
N THR A 302 5.23 -23.64 13.93
CA THR A 302 4.88 -23.21 12.57
C THR A 302 3.94 -22.00 12.58
N GLN A 303 4.41 -20.88 12.02
CA GLN A 303 3.52 -19.77 11.66
C GLN A 303 2.67 -20.20 10.46
N LEU A 304 1.55 -20.86 10.77
CA LEU A 304 0.39 -20.96 9.90
C LEU A 304 0.12 -19.57 9.31
N THR A 305 0.10 -19.50 7.99
CA THR A 305 -0.24 -18.28 7.25
C THR A 305 -1.58 -17.76 7.75
N TYR A 306 -1.55 -16.63 8.46
CA TYR A 306 -2.73 -15.84 8.75
C TYR A 306 -3.31 -15.39 7.41
N ARG A 307 -4.30 -16.13 6.90
CA ARG A 307 -5.28 -15.54 6.00
C ARG A 307 -5.88 -14.35 6.74
N SER A 308 -6.03 -13.22 6.05
CA SER A 308 -6.82 -12.10 6.55
C SER A 308 -8.15 -12.64 7.06
N THR A 309 -8.49 -12.31 8.30
CA THR A 309 -9.79 -12.71 8.87
C THR A 309 -10.89 -12.04 8.06
N PRO A 310 -11.88 -12.78 7.53
CA PRO A 310 -13.03 -12.18 6.86
C PRO A 310 -13.66 -11.07 7.69
N GLU A 311 -13.95 -9.93 7.06
CA GLU A 311 -14.56 -8.74 7.68
C GLU A 311 -15.72 -9.10 8.64
N SER A 312 -16.65 -9.95 8.19
CA SER A 312 -17.79 -10.38 8.99
C SER A 312 -17.39 -11.04 10.32
N GLN A 313 -16.31 -11.82 10.33
CA GLN A 313 -15.80 -12.44 11.56
C GLN A 313 -15.16 -11.41 12.49
N ILE A 314 -14.45 -10.39 11.96
CA ILE A 314 -13.91 -9.28 12.75
C ILE A 314 -15.05 -8.49 13.41
N ILE A 315 -16.13 -8.26 12.67
CA ILE A 315 -17.36 -7.60 13.17
C ILE A 315 -18.03 -8.44 14.27
N GLU A 316 -18.07 -9.77 14.15
CA GLU A 316 -18.55 -10.63 15.24
C GLU A 316 -17.63 -10.56 16.48
N VAL A 317 -16.30 -10.55 16.32
CA VAL A 317 -15.36 -10.38 17.46
C VAL A 317 -15.63 -9.07 18.20
N ALA A 318 -15.78 -7.97 17.46
CA ALA A 318 -16.12 -6.67 18.02
C ALA A 318 -17.44 -6.70 18.78
N ARG A 319 -18.52 -7.19 18.15
CA ARG A 319 -19.85 -7.30 18.78
C ARG A 319 -19.80 -8.14 20.06
N LYS A 320 -19.09 -9.27 20.02
CA LYS A 320 -18.89 -10.16 21.17
C LYS A 320 -18.20 -9.43 22.32
N ALA A 321 -17.09 -8.74 22.06
CA ALA A 321 -16.37 -8.00 23.10
C ALA A 321 -17.21 -6.86 23.70
N ILE A 322 -17.92 -6.09 22.86
CA ILE A 322 -18.82 -5.02 23.28
C ILE A 322 -19.90 -5.57 24.22
N SER A 323 -20.61 -6.65 23.82
CA SER A 323 -21.65 -7.26 24.65
C SER A 323 -21.14 -7.87 25.97
N ILE A 324 -19.85 -8.23 26.08
CA ILE A 324 -19.24 -8.61 27.35
C ILE A 324 -19.09 -7.38 28.24
N PHE A 325 -18.48 -6.30 27.74
CA PHE A 325 -18.29 -5.08 28.52
C PHE A 325 -19.62 -4.45 28.96
N GLU A 326 -20.64 -4.44 28.09
CA GLU A 326 -21.97 -3.92 28.45
C GLU A 326 -22.63 -4.70 29.58
N ARG A 327 -22.46 -6.03 29.66
CA ARG A 327 -22.93 -6.84 30.80
C ARG A 327 -22.19 -6.54 32.11
N HIS A 328 -21.01 -5.95 32.05
CA HIS A 328 -20.27 -5.42 33.20
C HIS A 328 -20.54 -3.93 33.45
N GLY A 329 -21.54 -3.33 32.79
CA GLY A 329 -21.89 -1.91 32.93
C GLY A 329 -20.89 -0.96 32.25
N LEU A 330 -19.94 -1.48 31.47
CA LEU A 330 -18.89 -0.72 30.82
C LEU A 330 -19.32 -0.30 29.41
N LYS A 331 -19.23 1.00 29.12
CA LYS A 331 -19.43 1.54 27.78
C LYS A 331 -18.11 1.56 27.00
N CYS A 332 -18.19 1.37 25.69
CA CYS A 332 -17.03 1.30 24.82
C CYS A 332 -17.38 1.77 23.40
N CYS A 333 -16.36 2.12 22.62
CA CYS A 333 -16.49 2.42 21.20
C CYS A 333 -15.29 1.89 20.39
N LEU A 334 -15.54 1.54 19.13
CA LEU A 334 -14.51 1.10 18.20
C LEU A 334 -13.69 2.27 17.70
N MET A 335 -12.38 2.09 17.58
CA MET A 335 -11.48 3.03 16.92
C MET A 335 -10.67 2.31 15.82
N GLY A 336 -9.59 2.94 15.35
CA GLY A 336 -8.54 2.24 14.61
C GLY A 336 -9.00 1.70 13.26
N SER A 337 -8.60 0.48 12.88
CA SER A 337 -8.84 -0.02 11.51
C SER A 337 -10.31 -0.34 11.24
N LEU A 338 -10.99 -1.04 12.17
CA LEU A 338 -12.40 -1.42 12.03
C LEU A 338 -13.32 -0.19 12.05
N ALA A 339 -13.08 0.81 12.90
CA ALA A 339 -13.90 2.03 12.89
C ALA A 339 -13.79 2.77 11.55
N SER A 340 -12.57 2.92 11.00
CA SER A 340 -12.37 3.52 9.67
C SER A 340 -13.16 2.80 8.59
N TYR A 341 -13.11 1.46 8.58
CA TYR A 341 -13.90 0.64 7.67
C TYR A 341 -15.41 0.91 7.81
N LEU A 342 -15.93 0.92 9.04
CA LEU A 342 -17.34 1.22 9.34
C LEU A 342 -17.75 2.67 9.05
N TYR A 343 -16.80 3.59 8.86
CA TYR A 343 -17.06 4.93 8.33
C TYR A 343 -17.23 4.97 6.80
N GLY A 344 -16.69 3.99 6.07
CA GLY A 344 -16.71 3.90 4.61
C GLY A 344 -15.34 3.76 3.95
N VAL A 345 -14.24 3.63 4.72
CA VAL A 345 -12.90 3.40 4.16
C VAL A 345 -12.84 1.97 3.58
N SER A 346 -12.44 1.82 2.33
CA SER A 346 -12.47 0.53 1.60
C SER A 346 -11.47 -0.53 2.10
N ARG A 347 -10.60 -0.19 3.05
CA ARG A 347 -9.58 -1.10 3.59
C ARG A 347 -10.20 -2.07 4.60
N ILE A 348 -10.15 -3.36 4.28
CA ILE A 348 -10.54 -4.43 5.21
C ILE A 348 -9.66 -4.36 6.48
N PRO A 349 -10.25 -4.36 7.70
CA PRO A 349 -9.50 -4.40 8.96
C PRO A 349 -8.82 -5.76 9.17
N ASN A 350 -7.84 -5.83 10.07
CA ASN A 350 -7.21 -7.11 10.47
C ASN A 350 -7.29 -7.36 11.99
N ASP A 351 -7.73 -6.34 12.72
CA ASP A 351 -7.70 -6.21 14.18
C ASP A 351 -8.92 -5.43 14.66
N VAL A 352 -9.24 -5.58 15.94
CA VAL A 352 -10.28 -4.82 16.64
C VAL A 352 -9.60 -3.89 17.66
N ASP A 353 -9.60 -2.59 17.39
CA ASP A 353 -9.21 -1.57 18.36
C ASP A 353 -10.47 -1.07 19.09
N LEU A 354 -10.58 -1.30 20.41
CA LEU A 354 -11.73 -0.93 21.22
C LEU A 354 -11.30 -0.04 22.41
N VAL A 355 -11.90 1.15 22.52
CA VAL A 355 -11.77 2.01 23.70
C VAL A 355 -12.88 1.67 24.69
N VAL A 356 -12.51 1.27 25.90
CA VAL A 356 -13.46 1.16 27.03
C VAL A 356 -13.44 2.48 27.78
N LEU A 357 -14.61 3.09 27.93
CA LEU A 357 -14.80 4.41 28.54
C LEU A 357 -14.84 4.28 30.06
N SER A 358 -13.69 3.92 30.64
CA SER A 358 -13.49 3.77 32.08
C SER A 358 -12.09 4.19 32.47
N THR A 359 -11.98 4.81 33.65
CA THR A 359 -10.72 5.12 34.34
C THR A 359 -10.45 4.18 35.53
N VAL A 360 -11.41 3.30 35.86
CA VAL A 360 -11.35 2.41 37.03
C VAL A 360 -10.53 1.15 36.75
N TYR A 361 -10.53 0.68 35.50
CA TYR A 361 -9.87 -0.57 35.11
C TYR A 361 -8.63 -0.31 34.26
N SER A 362 -7.56 -1.05 34.54
CA SER A 362 -6.40 -1.11 33.65
C SER A 362 -6.71 -1.90 32.38
N GLN A 363 -5.94 -1.67 31.31
CA GLN A 363 -6.09 -2.44 30.05
C GLN A 363 -5.95 -3.96 30.27
N GLU A 364 -5.04 -4.40 31.13
CA GLU A 364 -4.89 -5.84 31.41
C GLU A 364 -6.09 -6.39 32.19
N ALA A 365 -6.66 -5.66 33.16
CA ALA A 365 -7.88 -6.08 33.86
C ALA A 365 -9.08 -6.22 32.91
N LEU A 366 -9.22 -5.29 31.94
CA LEU A 366 -10.24 -5.36 30.89
C LEU A 366 -10.03 -6.55 29.94
N LYS A 367 -8.78 -6.86 29.57
CA LYS A 367 -8.46 -8.06 28.78
C LYS A 367 -8.79 -9.35 29.54
N GLU A 368 -8.49 -9.41 30.83
CA GLU A 368 -8.85 -10.57 31.67
C GLU A 368 -10.37 -10.73 31.83
N MET A 369 -11.13 -9.64 31.88
CA MET A 369 -12.60 -9.68 31.90
C MET A 369 -13.15 -10.41 30.66
N LEU A 370 -12.61 -10.11 29.47
CA LEU A 370 -12.97 -10.81 28.23
C LEU A 370 -12.61 -12.30 28.27
N VAL A 371 -11.41 -12.66 28.76
CA VAL A 371 -10.96 -14.06 28.89
C VAL A 371 -11.80 -14.85 29.91
N ARG A 372 -12.18 -14.24 31.03
CA ARG A 372 -13.06 -14.87 32.04
C ARG A 372 -14.48 -15.08 31.49
N ALA A 373 -14.99 -14.14 30.70
CA ALA A 373 -16.35 -14.18 30.15
C ALA A 373 -16.51 -15.13 28.95
N ASP A 374 -15.46 -15.34 28.15
CA ASP A 374 -15.48 -16.28 27.03
C ASP A 374 -14.08 -16.87 26.73
N LYS A 375 -13.99 -18.21 26.74
CA LYS A 375 -12.76 -19.00 26.53
C LYS A 375 -12.17 -18.85 25.11
N GLN A 376 -12.89 -18.25 24.17
CA GLN A 376 -12.38 -17.90 22.85
C GLN A 376 -11.41 -16.71 22.91
N PHE A 377 -11.52 -15.83 23.92
CA PHE A 377 -10.51 -14.82 24.20
C PHE A 377 -9.31 -15.45 24.92
N GLN A 378 -8.10 -15.13 24.47
CA GLN A 378 -6.85 -15.68 24.98
C GLN A 378 -5.79 -14.58 25.11
N LEU A 379 -5.08 -14.56 26.24
CA LEU A 379 -3.95 -13.66 26.48
C LEU A 379 -2.62 -14.37 26.15
N VAL A 380 -1.90 -13.83 25.17
CA VAL A 380 -0.60 -14.36 24.72
C VAL A 380 0.50 -13.37 25.12
N ARG A 381 1.65 -13.87 25.59
CA ARG A 381 2.81 -13.01 25.92
C ARG A 381 3.28 -12.24 24.68
N SER A 382 3.73 -11.00 24.87
CA SER A 382 4.31 -10.21 23.77
C SER A 382 5.56 -10.88 23.20
N ARG A 383 5.79 -10.74 21.88
CA ARG A 383 7.02 -11.22 21.22
C ARG A 383 8.26 -10.41 21.63
N ASN A 384 8.08 -9.20 22.16
CA ASN A 384 9.17 -8.44 22.76
C ASN A 384 9.34 -8.93 24.22
N PRO A 385 10.46 -9.58 24.59
CA PRO A 385 10.65 -10.09 25.95
C PRO A 385 10.73 -8.98 27.01
N ARG A 386 10.94 -7.72 26.61
CA ARG A 386 10.91 -6.54 27.50
C ARG A 386 9.52 -5.93 27.68
N ALA A 387 8.52 -6.41 26.94
CA ALA A 387 7.14 -5.92 27.05
C ALA A 387 6.38 -6.71 28.12
N THR A 388 5.93 -6.02 29.15
CA THR A 388 5.16 -6.59 30.28
C THR A 388 3.69 -6.86 29.93
N TYR A 389 3.15 -6.20 28.90
CA TYR A 389 1.76 -6.35 28.46
C TYR A 389 1.50 -7.68 27.74
N ARG A 390 0.26 -8.18 27.82
CA ARG A 390 -0.20 -9.34 27.04
C ARG A 390 -1.00 -8.88 25.81
N VAL A 391 -0.90 -9.64 24.72
CA VAL A 391 -1.67 -9.45 23.50
C VAL A 391 -2.94 -10.27 23.61
N LEU A 392 -4.10 -9.62 23.45
CA LEU A 392 -5.39 -10.30 23.43
C LEU A 392 -5.68 -10.80 22.01
N TRP A 393 -6.09 -12.07 21.92
CA TRP A 393 -6.52 -12.73 20.69
C TRP A 393 -7.90 -13.35 20.88
N TYR A 394 -8.72 -13.35 19.85
CA TYR A 394 -9.95 -14.11 19.78
C TYR A 394 -9.82 -15.27 18.79
N GLN A 395 -9.99 -16.51 19.27
CA GLN A 395 -10.01 -17.71 18.44
C GLN A 395 -11.36 -17.84 17.72
N ILE A 396 -11.35 -17.84 16.39
CA ILE A 396 -12.58 -17.84 15.59
C ILE A 396 -13.15 -19.26 15.54
N PRO A 397 -14.42 -19.49 15.96
CA PRO A 397 -14.94 -20.84 16.17
C PRO A 397 -15.01 -21.62 14.85
N GLY A 398 -14.69 -22.91 14.91
CA GLY A 398 -14.63 -23.79 13.73
C GLY A 398 -13.46 -23.52 12.78
N THR A 399 -12.50 -22.64 13.14
CA THR A 399 -11.33 -22.33 12.30
C THR A 399 -10.05 -22.24 13.12
N TYR A 400 -8.90 -22.30 12.45
CA TYR A 400 -7.59 -21.99 13.02
C TYR A 400 -7.27 -20.48 13.03
N GLN A 401 -8.17 -19.62 12.56
CA GLN A 401 -7.92 -18.17 12.49
C GLN A 401 -8.07 -17.51 13.85
N ARG A 402 -7.29 -16.44 14.08
CA ARG A 402 -7.36 -15.61 15.28
C ARG A 402 -7.41 -14.14 14.87
N CYS A 403 -8.32 -13.39 15.47
CA CYS A 403 -8.37 -11.94 15.36
C CYS A 403 -7.59 -11.32 16.52
N LYS A 404 -6.71 -10.35 16.25
CA LYS A 404 -6.04 -9.57 17.29
C LYS A 404 -7.01 -8.50 17.80
N MET A 405 -7.04 -8.30 19.12
CA MET A 405 -7.80 -7.23 19.74
C MET A 405 -6.90 -6.38 20.64
N ASP A 406 -6.97 -5.06 20.49
CA ASP A 406 -6.36 -4.11 21.40
C ASP A 406 -7.46 -3.43 22.21
N VAL A 407 -7.36 -3.54 23.53
CA VAL A 407 -8.28 -2.90 24.49
C VAL A 407 -7.57 -1.69 25.07
N LEU A 408 -8.14 -0.52 24.84
CA LEU A 408 -7.58 0.79 25.16
C LEU A 408 -8.51 1.53 26.13
N ILE A 409 -7.99 2.56 26.78
CA ILE A 409 -8.71 3.44 27.71
C ILE A 409 -8.31 4.90 27.43
N PRO A 410 -9.17 5.88 27.76
CA PRO A 410 -8.83 7.30 27.63
C PRO A 410 -7.53 7.70 28.31
N GLY A 411 -6.89 8.76 27.82
CA GLY A 411 -5.60 9.29 28.30
C GLY A 411 -4.37 8.54 27.78
N ILE A 412 -4.50 7.26 27.39
CA ILE A 412 -3.42 6.51 26.74
C ILE A 412 -3.43 6.80 25.23
N LEU A 413 -2.25 7.01 24.62
CA LEU A 413 -2.08 7.38 23.21
C LEU A 413 -2.85 8.65 22.77
N ASN A 414 -3.10 9.57 23.71
CA ASN A 414 -3.94 10.77 23.53
C ASN A 414 -5.40 10.47 23.15
N ILE A 415 -5.92 9.28 23.48
CA ILE A 415 -7.33 8.93 23.26
C ILE A 415 -8.22 9.81 24.17
N PRO A 416 -9.17 10.58 23.63
CA PRO A 416 -9.99 11.47 24.42
C PRO A 416 -11.00 10.70 25.30
N ALA A 417 -11.42 11.31 26.40
CA ALA A 417 -12.50 10.81 27.25
C ALA A 417 -13.86 11.11 26.60
N VAL A 418 -14.21 10.35 25.55
CA VAL A 418 -15.47 10.51 24.81
C VAL A 418 -16.67 10.31 25.72
N GLN A 419 -17.55 11.30 25.81
CA GLN A 419 -18.83 11.15 26.51
C GLN A 419 -19.77 10.27 25.68
N TYR A 420 -20.51 9.38 26.34
CA TYR A 420 -21.36 8.38 25.66
C TYR A 420 -22.33 8.97 24.63
N ARG A 421 -22.86 10.19 24.89
CA ARG A 421 -23.78 10.90 23.99
C ARG A 421 -23.21 11.22 22.60
N TYR A 422 -21.88 11.27 22.45
CA TYR A 422 -21.24 11.56 21.16
C TYR A 422 -20.92 10.29 20.36
N ILE A 423 -21.02 9.09 20.95
CA ILE A 423 -20.71 7.83 20.27
C ILE A 423 -21.69 7.61 19.11
N VAL A 424 -21.15 7.37 17.92
CA VAL A 424 -21.93 7.19 16.69
C VAL A 424 -22.12 5.71 16.40
N SER A 425 -23.35 5.29 16.09
CA SER A 425 -23.63 3.94 15.56
C SER A 425 -24.14 4.02 14.13
N ARG A 426 -23.61 3.17 13.23
CA ARG A 426 -23.95 3.21 11.78
C ARG A 426 -24.53 1.89 11.26
N LYS A 427 -25.50 1.99 10.34
CA LYS A 427 -26.01 0.87 9.55
C LYS A 427 -24.91 0.29 8.63
N PRO A 428 -24.91 -1.02 8.33
CA PRO A 428 -25.88 -2.03 8.79
C PRO A 428 -25.55 -2.64 10.16
N TYR A 429 -24.36 -2.37 10.71
CA TYR A 429 -23.81 -3.16 11.81
C TYR A 429 -24.16 -2.69 13.22
N HIS A 430 -24.56 -1.41 13.36
CA HIS A 430 -25.00 -0.78 14.62
C HIS A 430 -24.01 -0.84 15.80
N LEU A 431 -22.72 -1.01 15.52
CA LEU A 431 -21.67 -0.99 16.53
C LEU A 431 -21.30 0.45 16.93
N PRO A 432 -21.01 0.72 18.22
CA PRO A 432 -20.56 2.02 18.71
C PRO A 432 -19.18 2.38 18.15
N LEU A 433 -19.06 3.57 17.55
CA LEU A 433 -17.83 4.09 16.93
C LEU A 433 -17.33 5.32 17.66
N MET A 434 -16.00 5.44 17.73
CA MET A 434 -15.29 6.70 17.97
C MET A 434 -15.83 7.77 16.99
N PRO A 435 -16.17 8.99 17.46
CA PRO A 435 -16.69 10.04 16.57
C PRO A 435 -15.71 10.39 15.46
N LEU A 436 -16.21 10.82 14.31
CA LEU A 436 -15.44 10.87 13.07
C LEU A 436 -14.20 11.78 13.19
N ILE A 437 -14.34 12.93 13.84
CA ILE A 437 -13.26 13.88 14.04
C ILE A 437 -12.15 13.27 14.91
N PRO A 438 -12.37 12.85 16.17
CA PRO A 438 -11.39 12.10 16.97
C PRO A 438 -10.76 10.91 16.23
N GLN A 439 -11.55 10.11 15.50
CA GLN A 439 -11.04 8.98 14.73
C GLN A 439 -10.06 9.41 13.61
N LEU A 440 -10.37 10.50 12.90
CA LEU A 440 -9.48 11.11 11.90
C LEU A 440 -8.19 11.65 12.54
N LEU A 441 -8.29 12.34 13.68
CA LEU A 441 -7.13 12.93 14.36
C LEU A 441 -6.21 11.85 14.96
N LEU A 442 -6.76 10.77 15.52
CA LEU A 442 -5.97 9.61 15.99
C LEU A 442 -5.24 8.89 14.85
N LYS A 443 -5.84 8.85 13.65
CA LYS A 443 -5.17 8.31 12.45
C LYS A 443 -4.03 9.22 11.96
N LEU A 444 -4.23 10.54 12.00
CA LEU A 444 -3.19 11.53 11.69
C LEU A 444 -2.01 11.44 12.67
N GLN A 445 -2.28 11.26 13.97
CA GLN A 445 -1.23 11.01 14.97
C GLN A 445 -0.51 9.69 14.69
N GLY A 446 -1.25 8.60 14.45
CA GLY A 446 -0.68 7.28 14.13
C GLY A 446 0.27 7.32 12.94
N TRP A 447 -0.06 8.06 11.87
CA TRP A 447 0.85 8.31 10.75
C TRP A 447 2.17 8.95 11.20
N ALA A 448 2.12 9.98 12.05
CA ALA A 448 3.31 10.70 12.51
C ALA A 448 4.21 9.81 13.38
N ASP A 449 3.62 9.11 14.34
CA ASP A 449 4.30 8.16 15.24
C ASP A 449 4.95 7.02 14.44
N HIS A 450 4.23 6.46 13.46
CA HIS A 450 4.74 5.43 12.57
C HIS A 450 5.91 5.93 11.71
N ARG A 451 5.83 7.14 11.15
CA ARG A 451 6.88 7.73 10.29
C ARG A 451 8.22 7.87 11.02
N VAL A 452 8.22 8.33 12.27
CA VAL A 452 9.44 8.56 13.06
C VAL A 452 9.93 7.32 13.81
N SER A 453 9.17 6.23 13.82
CA SER A 453 9.52 5.01 14.55
C SER A 453 10.86 4.41 14.09
N SER A 454 11.70 3.98 15.03
CA SER A 454 12.94 3.23 14.73
C SER A 454 12.66 1.84 14.14
N ARG A 455 11.46 1.30 14.35
CA ARG A 455 10.98 0.01 13.85
C ARG A 455 10.52 0.08 12.39
N SER A 456 11.10 -0.75 11.52
CA SER A 456 10.76 -0.74 10.09
C SER A 456 9.35 -1.25 9.79
N ASP A 457 8.82 -2.16 10.61
CA ASP A 457 7.45 -2.66 10.48
C ASP A 457 6.41 -1.58 10.87
N MET A 458 6.74 -0.72 11.82
CA MET A 458 5.93 0.46 12.16
C MET A 458 6.02 1.52 11.07
N ARG A 459 7.23 1.86 10.56
CA ARG A 459 7.38 2.79 9.42
C ARG A 459 6.64 2.33 8.16
N ALA A 460 6.49 1.02 7.94
CA ALA A 460 5.72 0.49 6.82
C ALA A 460 4.20 0.77 6.93
N LYS A 461 3.67 0.95 8.15
CA LYS A 461 2.25 1.27 8.37
C LYS A 461 1.86 2.67 7.92
N GLN A 462 2.80 3.63 7.91
CA GLN A 462 2.51 5.03 7.56
C GLN A 462 1.74 5.17 6.23
N TYR A 463 2.01 4.32 5.24
CA TYR A 463 1.33 4.35 3.94
C TYR A 463 -0.13 3.85 3.98
N LEU A 464 -0.48 3.03 4.97
CA LEU A 464 -1.87 2.66 5.27
C LEU A 464 -2.55 3.80 6.03
N ASP A 465 -1.84 4.45 6.97
CA ASP A 465 -2.39 5.58 7.70
C ASP A 465 -2.70 6.76 6.78
N VAL A 466 -1.85 7.10 5.80
CA VAL A 466 -2.14 8.13 4.78
C VAL A 466 -3.46 7.83 4.06
N ARG A 467 -3.74 6.58 3.71
CA ARG A 467 -5.02 6.22 3.05
C ARG A 467 -6.20 6.32 4.00
N ASP A 468 -6.05 5.81 5.22
CA ASP A 468 -7.10 5.89 6.22
C ASP A 468 -7.44 7.36 6.54
N VAL A 469 -6.42 8.22 6.67
CA VAL A 469 -6.56 9.67 6.89
C VAL A 469 -7.22 10.36 5.70
N ASP A 470 -6.71 10.19 4.48
CA ASP A 470 -7.27 10.87 3.30
C ASP A 470 -8.72 10.42 3.00
N ALA A 471 -9.05 9.14 3.23
CA ALA A 471 -10.40 8.63 3.05
C ALA A 471 -11.36 9.12 4.16
N LEU A 472 -10.94 9.14 5.43
CA LEU A 472 -11.73 9.70 6.53
C LEU A 472 -11.94 11.22 6.37
N LEU A 473 -10.92 11.94 5.90
CA LEU A 473 -10.99 13.36 5.60
C LEU A 473 -12.00 13.66 4.49
N GLU A 474 -12.00 12.87 3.41
CA GLU A 474 -13.02 12.98 2.36
C GLU A 474 -14.43 12.72 2.92
N ILE A 475 -14.60 11.72 3.79
CA ILE A 475 -15.90 11.44 4.43
C ILE A 475 -16.36 12.61 5.33
N ALA A 476 -15.44 13.24 6.08
CA ALA A 476 -15.75 14.41 6.91
C ALA A 476 -16.10 15.64 6.04
N TYR A 477 -15.29 15.90 5.01
CA TYR A 477 -15.46 16.99 4.05
C TYR A 477 -16.79 16.89 3.28
N SER A 478 -17.08 15.72 2.70
CA SER A 478 -18.34 15.46 1.99
C SER A 478 -19.58 15.59 2.90
N LYS A 479 -19.43 15.35 4.22
CA LYS A 479 -20.49 15.58 5.22
C LYS A 479 -20.58 17.02 5.73
N LYS A 480 -19.64 17.89 5.34
CA LYS A 480 -19.50 19.27 5.83
C LYS A 480 -19.32 19.39 7.35
N ILE A 481 -18.74 18.38 7.99
CA ILE A 481 -18.42 18.42 9.43
C ILE A 481 -17.18 19.31 9.63
N ARG A 482 -17.23 20.18 10.65
CA ARG A 482 -16.15 21.11 11.00
C ARG A 482 -15.77 20.97 12.47
N ILE A 483 -14.52 21.31 12.81
CA ILE A 483 -14.01 21.27 14.19
C ILE A 483 -14.58 22.40 15.07
N ASP A 484 -15.11 23.46 14.45
CA ASP A 484 -15.72 24.61 15.12
C ASP A 484 -17.26 24.53 15.23
N ASP A 485 -17.88 23.47 14.70
CA ASP A 485 -19.31 23.18 14.90
C ASP A 485 -19.59 22.93 16.39
N GLU A 486 -20.73 23.41 16.91
CA GLU A 486 -21.12 23.25 18.33
C GLU A 486 -21.08 21.77 18.79
N ASP A 487 -21.48 20.85 17.91
CA ASP A 487 -21.51 19.40 18.17
C ASP A 487 -20.11 18.75 18.23
N GLU A 488 -19.05 19.44 17.83
CA GLU A 488 -17.65 18.95 17.86
C GLU A 488 -16.77 19.73 18.86
N LYS A 489 -17.25 20.84 19.46
CA LYS A 489 -16.53 21.61 20.50
C LYS A 489 -16.16 20.84 21.77
N TRP A 490 -16.70 19.63 21.96
CA TRP A 490 -16.32 18.74 23.06
C TRP A 490 -14.97 18.03 22.82
N VAL A 491 -14.45 18.03 21.59
CA VAL A 491 -13.14 17.45 21.27
C VAL A 491 -12.05 18.25 22.00
N PRO A 492 -11.17 17.61 22.80
CA PRO A 492 -10.20 18.34 23.61
C PRO A 492 -9.30 19.27 22.80
N ALA A 493 -9.12 20.51 23.27
CA ALA A 493 -8.36 21.53 22.56
C ALA A 493 -6.89 21.11 22.33
N GLU A 494 -6.31 20.36 23.27
CA GLU A 494 -4.97 19.79 23.19
C GLU A 494 -4.84 18.80 22.01
N MET A 495 -5.89 18.01 21.76
CA MET A 495 -5.96 17.08 20.64
C MET A 495 -5.99 17.83 19.30
N VAL A 496 -6.76 18.93 19.23
CA VAL A 496 -6.83 19.80 18.03
C VAL A 496 -5.51 20.52 17.79
N GLN A 497 -4.82 20.99 18.83
CA GLN A 497 -3.51 21.64 18.74
C GLN A 497 -2.41 20.65 18.31
N ALA A 498 -2.37 19.44 18.88
CA ALA A 498 -1.45 18.38 18.49
C ALA A 498 -1.67 17.93 17.05
N ALA A 499 -2.94 17.79 16.63
CA ALA A 499 -3.31 17.53 15.25
C ALA A 499 -2.85 18.66 14.31
N THR A 500 -3.12 19.93 14.64
CA THR A 500 -2.71 21.10 13.84
C THR A 500 -1.19 21.14 13.61
N SER A 501 -0.41 20.86 14.65
CA SER A 501 1.06 20.78 14.58
C SER A 501 1.53 19.64 13.65
N THR A 502 0.89 18.48 13.75
CA THR A 502 1.16 17.32 12.88
C THR A 502 0.76 17.58 11.43
N LEU A 503 -0.35 18.30 11.24
CA LEU A 503 -1.03 18.50 9.98
C LEU A 503 -0.21 19.33 8.99
N ARG A 504 0.54 20.34 9.46
CA ARG A 504 1.53 21.08 8.65
C ARG A 504 2.49 20.13 7.93
N ARG A 505 3.01 19.12 8.63
CA ARG A 505 3.91 18.11 8.07
C ARG A 505 3.16 17.11 7.20
N TYR A 506 1.93 16.75 7.53
CA TYR A 506 1.11 15.82 6.73
C TYR A 506 0.79 16.38 5.34
N VAL A 507 0.32 17.63 5.26
CA VAL A 507 0.02 18.24 3.95
C VAL A 507 1.29 18.40 3.12
N VAL A 508 2.45 18.74 3.70
CA VAL A 508 3.69 18.87 2.91
C VAL A 508 4.25 17.51 2.45
N VAL A 509 4.25 16.49 3.32
CA VAL A 509 5.01 15.25 3.11
C VAL A 509 4.18 14.08 2.60
N ALA A 510 2.89 14.01 2.97
CA ALA A 510 2.04 12.84 2.71
C ALA A 510 0.93 13.10 1.69
N SER A 511 0.20 14.21 1.82
CA SER A 511 -0.93 14.51 0.94
C SER A 511 -1.12 16.03 0.70
N PRO A 512 -0.35 16.65 -0.20
CA PRO A 512 -0.47 18.08 -0.54
C PRO A 512 -1.86 18.50 -0.98
N ASN A 513 -2.51 17.65 -1.78
CA ASN A 513 -3.83 17.93 -2.33
C ASN A 513 -4.94 17.86 -1.25
N SER A 514 -4.66 17.37 -0.04
CA SER A 514 -5.62 17.36 1.07
C SER A 514 -5.84 18.74 1.73
N LEU A 515 -4.94 19.71 1.51
CA LEU A 515 -4.90 20.99 2.23
C LEU A 515 -6.25 21.75 2.25
N TYR A 516 -6.97 21.79 1.13
CA TYR A 516 -8.24 22.51 1.04
C TYR A 516 -9.35 21.86 1.87
N ARG A 517 -9.37 20.52 1.97
CA ARG A 517 -10.33 19.77 2.79
C ARG A 517 -10.10 20.05 4.27
N TRP A 518 -8.84 20.04 4.72
CA TRP A 518 -8.49 20.38 6.11
C TRP A 518 -8.91 21.81 6.48
N LYS A 519 -8.76 22.78 5.57
CA LYS A 519 -9.28 24.14 5.76
C LYS A 519 -10.80 24.19 5.84
N ALA A 520 -11.50 23.42 5.01
CA ALA A 520 -12.95 23.32 5.05
C ALA A 520 -13.48 22.69 6.36
N LEU A 521 -12.71 21.77 6.95
CA LEU A 521 -12.92 21.24 8.31
C LEU A 521 -12.63 22.26 9.45
N GLY A 522 -12.14 23.47 9.14
CA GLY A 522 -11.86 24.53 10.12
C GLY A 522 -10.40 24.67 10.56
N PHE A 523 -9.45 23.88 10.02
CA PHE A 523 -8.04 23.99 10.42
C PHE A 523 -7.33 25.20 9.79
N ALA A 524 -6.78 26.07 10.65
CA ALA A 524 -6.03 27.27 10.25
C ALA A 524 -4.60 26.93 9.79
N LEU A 525 -4.44 26.54 8.52
CA LEU A 525 -3.15 26.19 7.91
C LEU A 525 -2.60 27.32 7.03
N SER A 526 -1.44 27.87 7.41
CA SER A 526 -0.67 28.78 6.56
C SER A 526 -0.09 28.05 5.34
N ALA A 527 -0.26 28.63 4.15
CA ALA A 527 0.24 28.02 2.91
C ALA A 527 1.78 28.11 2.76
N LYS A 528 2.45 28.91 3.60
CA LYS A 528 3.91 28.99 3.69
C LYS A 528 4.35 28.26 4.95
N PRO A 529 5.16 27.18 4.86
CA PRO A 529 5.96 26.74 5.99
C PRO A 529 7.00 27.83 6.29
N SER A 530 7.14 28.20 7.55
CA SER A 530 8.33 28.92 8.03
C SER A 530 9.53 27.99 7.89
N LEU A 531 10.63 28.45 7.30
CA LEU A 531 11.83 27.64 7.00
C LEU A 531 12.64 27.18 8.24
N SER A 532 12.02 27.22 9.41
CA SER A 532 12.60 27.00 10.75
C SER A 532 11.91 25.88 11.56
N GLU A 533 10.95 25.13 10.98
CA GLU A 533 10.17 24.03 11.61
C GLU A 533 10.28 22.67 10.89
#